data_AF-A0A7I9Z3V1-F1
#
_entry.id   AF-A0A7I9Z3V1-F1
#
_cell.length_a   1.000
_cell.length_b   1.000
_cell.length_c   1.000
_cell.angle_alpha   90.00
_cell.angle_beta   90.00
_cell.angle_gamma   90.00
#
_symmetry.space_group_name_H-M   'P 1'
#
loop_
_entity.id
_entity.type
_entity.pdbx_description
1 polymer ?
#
loop_
_entity_poly.entity_id
_entity_poly.type
_entity_poly.pdbx_seq_one_letter_code
_entity_poly.pdbx_strand_id
1 'polypeptide(L)' 'MINDEEQHSLWPAFAEIPDGWRMVYGEADRAACLEYIEQNWPDIRPKSLRNRLAAVHSGTGK' A
#
# COMPACT_ATOMS: atom_id res chain seq x y z
N MET A 1 6.84 -2.61 -3.16
CA MET A 1 6.56 -1.26 -3.69
C MET A 1 5.21 -0.79 -3.19
N ILE A 2 4.96 0.52 -3.20
CA ILE A 2 3.67 1.13 -2.83
C ILE A 2 3.24 2.16 -3.89
N ASN A 3 1.93 2.30 -4.11
CA ASN A 3 1.33 3.35 -4.96
C ASN A 3 0.62 4.45 -4.14
N ASP A 4 0.03 5.43 -4.81
CA ASP A 4 -0.68 6.55 -4.17
C ASP A 4 -1.94 6.13 -3.39
N GLU A 5 -2.55 5.00 -3.78
CA GLU A 5 -3.68 4.40 -3.05
C GLU A 5 -3.24 3.56 -1.84
N GLU A 6 -1.95 3.60 -1.48
CA GLU A 6 -1.31 2.85 -0.39
C GLU A 6 -1.41 1.32 -0.54
N GLN A 7 -1.44 0.84 -1.78
CA GLN A 7 -1.44 -0.59 -2.08
C GLN A 7 -0.03 -1.11 -2.22
N HIS A 8 0.23 -2.32 -1.72
CA HIS A 8 1.54 -2.96 -1.82
C HIS A 8 1.61 -3.95 -2.98
N SER A 9 2.79 -4.05 -3.60
CA SER A 9 3.07 -5.07 -4.61
C SER A 9 4.53 -5.54 -4.52
N LEU A 10 4.75 -6.82 -4.81
CA LEU A 10 6.08 -7.34 -5.13
C LEU A 10 6.45 -6.91 -6.55
N TRP A 11 7.72 -6.62 -6.77
CA TRP A 11 8.23 -6.26 -8.08
C TRP A 11 9.63 -6.84 -8.27
N PRO A 12 9.96 -7.37 -9.46
CA PRO A 12 11.31 -7.86 -9.73
C PRO A 12 12.34 -6.72 -9.73
N ALA A 13 13.49 -6.92 -9.08
CA ALA A 13 14.53 -5.90 -8.98
C ALA A 13 15.15 -5.51 -10.35
N PHE A 14 15.04 -6.38 -11.35
CA PHE A 14 15.54 -6.14 -12.71
C PHE A 14 14.58 -5.34 -13.60
N ALA A 15 13.33 -5.15 -13.17
CA ALA A 15 12.31 -4.48 -13.98
C ALA A 15 12.25 -2.99 -13.61
N GLU A 16 12.05 -2.13 -14.62
CA GLU A 16 11.78 -0.71 -14.39
C GLU A 16 10.55 -0.53 -13.49
N ILE A 17 10.60 0.47 -12.62
CA ILE A 17 9.51 0.81 -11.71
C ILE A 17 8.42 1.51 -12.51
N PRO A 18 7.17 1.01 -12.53
CA PRO A 18 6.08 1.69 -13.22
C PRO A 18 5.78 3.04 -12.58
N ASP A 19 5.31 3.99 -13.39
CA ASP A 19 4.85 5.30 -12.92
C ASP A 19 3.81 5.17 -11.80
N GLY A 20 3.88 6.07 -10.82
CA GLY A 20 2.99 6.06 -9.66
C GLY A 20 3.30 5.00 -8.60
N TRP A 21 4.39 4.23 -8.78
CA TRP A 21 4.90 3.31 -7.75
C TRP A 21 6.25 3.77 -7.21
N ARG A 22 6.52 3.45 -5.94
CA ARG A 22 7.82 3.69 -5.29
C ARG A 22 8.29 2.50 -4.47
N MET A 23 9.60 2.30 -4.39
CA MET A 23 10.20 1.30 -3.48
C MET A 23 10.09 1.76 -2.02
N VAL A 24 9.81 0.80 -1.12
CA VAL A 24 9.62 1.04 0.32
C VAL A 24 10.33 0.04 1.23
N TYR A 25 10.87 -1.04 0.66
CA TYR A 25 11.58 -2.08 1.40
C TYR A 25 12.97 -2.31 0.79
N GLY A 26 13.03 -2.56 -0.52
CA GLY A 26 14.28 -2.78 -1.26
C GLY A 26 14.32 -4.17 -1.89
N GLU A 27 15.48 -4.52 -2.45
CA GLU A 27 15.73 -5.87 -2.96
C GLU A 27 16.02 -6.82 -1.79
N ALA A 28 15.24 -7.90 -1.71
CA ALA A 28 15.40 -8.97 -0.74
C ALA A 28 14.82 -10.26 -1.31
N ASP A 29 14.99 -11.37 -0.60
CA ASP A 29 14.29 -12.60 -0.98
C ASP A 29 12.77 -12.44 -0.86
N ARG A 30 12.04 -13.35 -1.51
CA ARG A 30 10.58 -13.29 -1.59
C ARG A 30 9.91 -13.40 -0.22
N ALA A 31 10.48 -14.17 0.71
CA ALA A 31 9.87 -14.38 2.02
C ALA A 31 9.95 -13.10 2.85
N ALA A 32 11.11 -12.45 2.89
CA ALA A 32 11.30 -11.16 3.55
C ALA A 32 10.38 -10.07 2.96
N CYS A 33 10.24 -10.02 1.62
CA CYS A 33 9.34 -9.07 0.98
C CYS A 33 7.86 -9.32 1.33
N LEU A 34 7.44 -10.58 1.45
CA LEU A 34 6.07 -10.92 1.85
C LEU A 34 5.80 -10.58 3.30
N GLU A 35 6.72 -10.91 4.20
CA GLU A 35 6.63 -10.56 5.61
C GLU A 35 6.48 -9.04 5.80
N TYR A 36 7.25 -8.24 5.04
CA TYR A 36 7.09 -6.80 5.04
C TYR A 36 5.68 -6.38 4.62
N ILE A 37 5.11 -6.97 3.55
CA ILE A 37 3.76 -6.65 3.11
C ILE A 37 2.73 -7.00 4.19
N GLU A 38 2.83 -8.18 4.80
CA GLU A 38 1.91 -8.62 5.86
C GLU A 38 1.93 -7.69 7.08
N GLN A 39 3.11 -7.22 7.48
CA GLN A 39 3.25 -6.31 8.62
C GLN A 39 2.81 -4.87 8.31
N ASN A 40 2.93 -4.42 7.06
CA ASN A 40 2.76 -3.01 6.69
C ASN A 40 1.48 -2.72 5.90
N TRP A 41 0.72 -3.73 5.48
CA TRP A 41 -0.55 -3.58 4.75
C TRP A 41 -1.76 -4.18 5.50
N PRO A 42 -2.07 -3.71 6.72
CA PRO A 42 -3.14 -4.27 7.55
C PRO A 42 -4.56 -3.96 7.04
N ASP A 43 -4.70 -2.96 6.17
CA ASP A 43 -5.97 -2.59 5.55
C ASP A 43 -5.81 -2.49 4.03
N ILE A 44 -6.34 -3.49 3.32
CA ILE A 44 -6.24 -3.60 1.87
C ILE A 44 -7.12 -2.59 1.12
N ARG A 45 -8.02 -1.87 1.81
CA ARG A 45 -8.90 -0.90 1.18
C ARG A 45 -8.09 0.27 0.61
N PRO A 46 -8.38 0.71 -0.63
CA PRO A 46 -7.70 1.87 -1.22
C PRO A 46 -7.78 3.09 -0.30
N LYS A 47 -6.70 3.88 -0.24
CA LYS A 47 -6.61 5.09 0.58
C LYS A 47 -7.82 6.01 0.37
N SER A 48 -8.21 6.23 -0.89
CA SER A 48 -9.37 7.09 -1.20
C SER A 48 -10.66 6.59 -0.54
N LEU A 49 -10.89 5.27 -0.48
CA LEU A 49 -12.07 4.69 0.17
C LEU A 49 -12.01 4.87 1.69
N ARG A 50 -10.86 4.62 2.31
CA ARG A 50 -10.66 4.83 3.75
C ARG A 50 -10.94 6.28 4.14
N ASN A 51 -10.43 7.23 3.35
CA ASN A 51 -10.68 8.66 3.55
C ASN A 51 -12.17 8.99 3.46
N ARG A 52 -12.89 8.45 2.48
CA ARG A 52 -14.35 8.65 2.36
C ARG A 52 -15.10 8.10 3.57
N LEU A 53 -14.79 6.88 4.02
CA LEU A 53 -15.46 6.27 5.17
C LEU A 53 -15.18 7.02 6.48
N ALA A 54 -13.95 7.50 6.68
CA ALA A 54 -13.59 8.32 7.84
C ALA A 54 -14.32 9.68 7.85
N ALA A 55 -14.43 10.33 6.68
CA ALA A 55 -15.18 11.58 6.55
C ALA A 55 -16.68 11.39 6.83
N VAL A 56 -17.28 10.29 6.36
CA VAL A 56 -18.70 9.97 6.63
C VAL A 56 -18.95 9.73 8.12
N HIS A 57 -18.07 9.02 8.81
CA HIS A 57 -18.21 8.78 10.26
C HIS A 57 -18.12 10.05 11.11
N SER A 58 -17.51 11.10 10.58
CA SER A 58 -17.37 12.40 11.24
C SER A 58 -18.61 13.30 11.06
N GLY A 59 -19.56 12.91 10.19
CA GLY A 59 -20.72 13.72 9.80
C GLY A 59 -22.04 13.39 10.50
N THR A 60 -22.14 12.29 11.26
CA THR A 60 -23.40 11.82 11.88
C THR A 60 -23.64 12.44 13.27
N GLY A 61 -23.26 13.69 13.46
CA GLY A 61 -23.44 14.44 14.69
C GLY A 61 -24.14 15.77 14.43
N LYS A 62 -25.41 15.74 14.01
CA LYS A 62 -26.33 16.87 14.15
C LYS A 62 -27.77 16.39 14.19
#